data_AF-A0A8T4I6U8-F1
#
_entry.id   AF-A0A8T4I6U8-F1
#
_cell.length_a   1.000
_cell.length_b   1.000
_cell.length_c   1.000
_cell.angle_alpha   90.00
_cell.angle_beta   90.00
_cell.angle_gamma   90.00
#
_symmetry.space_group_name_H-M   'P 1'
#
loop_
_entity.id
_entity.type
_entity.pdbx_description
1 polymer ?
#
loop_
_entity_poly.entity_id
_entity_poly.type
_entity_poly.pdbx_seq_one_letter_code
_entity_poly.pdbx_strand_id
1 'polypeptide(L)' 'DSQAMLDYVAECARAADVTSRVVVLHNNLGRAEWPGTEGLAKEQAAHYGFRFEERHRAQLLLEEIRARGMWP' A
#
# COMPACT_ATOMS: atom_id res chain seq x y z
N ASP A 1 -11.49 1.39 1.31
CA ASP A 1 -11.32 2.04 -0.01
C ASP A 1 -10.32 1.32 -0.89
N SER A 2 -9.08 1.05 -0.43
CA SER A 2 -8.04 0.38 -1.22
C SER A 2 -8.49 -0.95 -1.85
N GLN A 3 -9.20 -1.81 -1.10
CA GLN A 3 -9.72 -3.08 -1.63
C GLN A 3 -10.69 -2.89 -2.80
N ALA A 4 -11.63 -1.93 -2.70
CA ALA A 4 -12.58 -1.64 -3.76
C ALA A 4 -11.89 -1.00 -4.98
N MET A 5 -10.91 -0.13 -4.73
CA MET A 5 -10.09 0.45 -5.80
C MET A 5 -9.28 -0.63 -6.54
N LEU A 6 -8.81 -1.65 -5.83
CA LEU A 6 -8.04 -2.73 -6.43
C LEU A 6 -8.87 -3.53 -7.45
N ASP A 7 -10.14 -3.77 -7.15
CA ASP A 7 -11.08 -4.43 -8.06
C ASP A 7 -11.29 -3.61 -9.35
N TYR A 8 -11.58 -2.32 -9.18
CA TYR A 8 -11.73 -1.39 -10.31
C TYR A 8 -10.47 -1.31 -11.19
N VAL A 9 -9.29 -1.18 -10.57
CA VAL A 9 -8.01 -1.16 -11.30
C VAL A 9 -7.77 -2.49 -12.02
N ALA A 10 -8.19 -3.62 -11.46
CA ALA A 10 -8.07 -4.91 -12.11
C ALA A 10 -8.93 -5.03 -13.36
N GLU A 11 -10.16 -4.51 -13.33
CA GLU A 11 -10.99 -4.42 -14.53
C GLU A 11 -10.34 -3.54 -15.61
N CYS A 12 -9.88 -2.34 -15.23
CA CYS A 12 -9.20 -1.43 -16.16
C CYS A 12 -7.93 -2.03 -16.76
N ALA A 13 -7.09 -2.68 -15.94
CA ALA A 13 -5.83 -3.25 -16.39
C ALA A 13 -6.03 -4.45 -17.32
N ARG A 14 -7.06 -5.28 -17.08
CA ARG A 14 -7.45 -6.36 -17.99
C ARG A 14 -7.97 -5.81 -19.31
N ALA A 15 -8.86 -4.82 -19.26
CA ALA A 15 -9.43 -4.21 -20.46
C ALA A 15 -8.35 -3.56 -21.37
N ALA A 16 -7.28 -3.05 -20.76
CA ALA A 16 -6.16 -2.44 -21.46
C ALA A 16 -4.98 -3.40 -21.75
N ASP A 17 -5.07 -4.68 -21.38
CA ASP A 17 -3.99 -5.68 -21.51
C ASP A 17 -2.66 -5.24 -20.86
N VAL A 18 -2.74 -4.63 -19.68
CA VAL A 18 -1.58 -4.10 -18.93
C VAL A 18 -1.49 -4.62 -17.49
N THR A 19 -2.17 -5.73 -17.18
CA THR A 19 -2.14 -6.40 -15.87
C THR A 19 -0.71 -6.58 -15.33
N SER A 20 0.24 -6.94 -16.19
CA SER A 20 1.66 -7.13 -15.84
C SER A 20 2.39 -5.86 -15.41
N ARG A 21 1.79 -4.68 -15.62
CA ARG A 21 2.34 -3.37 -15.24
C ARG A 21 1.81 -2.86 -13.90
N VAL A 22 0.83 -3.55 -13.30
CA VAL A 22 0.22 -3.12 -12.04
C VAL A 22 1.07 -3.57 -10.86
N VAL A 23 1.31 -2.62 -9.94
CA VAL A 23 2.01 -2.85 -8.67
C VAL A 23 1.15 -2.33 -7.54
N VAL A 24 0.93 -3.16 -6.52
CA VAL A 24 0.34 -2.76 -5.25
C VAL A 24 1.47 -2.43 -4.29
N LEU A 25 1.50 -1.18 -3.81
CA LEU A 25 2.48 -0.71 -2.84
C LEU A 25 1.84 -0.60 -1.44
N HIS A 26 2.35 -1.39 -0.50
CA HIS A 26 2.06 -1.21 0.92
C HIS A 26 3.12 -0.32 1.57
N ASN A 27 2.70 0.82 2.11
CA ASN A 27 3.57 1.69 2.90
C ASN A 27 3.44 1.31 4.36
N ASN A 28 4.23 0.34 4.80
CA ASN A 28 4.16 -0.19 6.15
C ASN A 28 4.52 0.89 7.18
N LEU A 29 3.55 1.21 8.05
CA LEU A 29 3.69 2.23 9.10
C LEU A 29 4.28 1.69 10.41
N GLY A 30 4.76 0.45 10.41
CA GLY A 30 5.31 -0.25 11.56
C GLY A 30 4.31 -0.27 12.71
N ARG A 31 4.75 0.15 13.90
CA ARG A 31 3.91 0.18 15.10
C ARG A 31 2.68 1.11 15.02
N ALA A 32 2.62 2.02 14.05
CA ALA A 32 1.47 2.88 13.84
C ALA A 32 0.37 2.21 12.98
N GLU A 33 0.66 1.03 12.44
CA GLU A 33 -0.27 0.24 11.65
C GLU A 33 -1.10 -0.70 12.53
N TRP A 34 -2.31 -1.01 12.08
CA TRP A 34 -3.14 -2.01 12.73
C TRP A 34 -2.58 -3.42 12.51
N PRO A 35 -2.66 -4.31 13.51
CA PRO A 35 -2.19 -5.68 13.34
C PRO A 35 -2.86 -6.38 12.14
N GLY A 36 -2.05 -6.99 11.28
CA GLY A 36 -2.52 -7.76 10.12
C GLY A 36 -2.79 -6.96 8.85
N THR A 37 -2.64 -5.63 8.86
CA THR A 37 -2.86 -4.81 7.65
C THR A 37 -1.94 -5.18 6.50
N GLU A 38 -0.65 -5.40 6.74
CA GLU A 38 0.30 -5.87 5.71
C GLU A 38 -0.16 -7.19 5.07
N GLY A 39 -0.56 -8.17 5.90
CA GLY A 39 -1.05 -9.47 5.42
C GLY A 39 -2.30 -9.32 4.56
N LEU A 40 -3.26 -8.51 5.02
CA LEU A 40 -4.47 -8.21 4.27
C LEU A 40 -4.17 -7.53 2.92
N ALA A 41 -3.26 -6.56 2.89
CA ALA A 41 -2.85 -5.88 1.66
C ALA A 41 -2.18 -6.84 0.66
N LYS A 42 -1.35 -7.77 1.17
CA LYS A 42 -0.70 -8.80 0.37
C LYS A 42 -1.71 -9.81 -0.21
N GLU A 43 -2.69 -10.24 0.59
CA GLU A 43 -3.77 -11.13 0.13
C GLU A 43 -4.63 -10.46 -0.95
N GLN A 44 -4.96 -9.19 -0.77
CA GLN A 44 -5.67 -8.39 -1.78
C GLN A 44 -4.91 -8.34 -3.11
N ALA A 45 -3.60 -8.05 -3.10
CA ALA A 45 -2.78 -8.04 -4.30
C ALA A 45 -2.68 -9.43 -4.96
N ALA A 46 -2.51 -10.48 -4.15
CA ALA A 46 -2.39 -11.86 -4.62
C ALA A 46 -3.68 -12.36 -5.29
N HIS A 47 -4.85 -11.94 -4.81
CA HIS A 47 -6.15 -12.27 -5.42
C HIS A 47 -6.21 -11.92 -6.92
N TYR A 48 -5.60 -10.80 -7.32
CA TYR A 48 -5.56 -10.35 -8.72
C TYR A 48 -4.26 -10.74 -9.45
N GLY A 49 -3.32 -11.39 -8.77
CA GLY A 49 -2.01 -11.75 -9.32
C GLY A 49 -1.08 -10.55 -9.55
N PHE A 50 -1.31 -9.43 -8.86
CA PHE A 50 -0.48 -8.23 -9.00
C PHE A 50 0.83 -8.34 -8.22
N ARG A 51 1.86 -7.63 -8.71
CA ARG A 51 3.12 -7.49 -7.98
C ARG A 51 2.86 -6.72 -6.69
N PHE A 52 3.24 -7.29 -5.56
CA PHE A 52 3.20 -6.63 -4.26
C PHE A 52 4.58 -6.10 -3.91
N GLU A 53 4.65 -4.82 -3.54
CA GLU A 53 5.85 -4.19 -2.99
C GLU A 53 5.55 -3.58 -1.65
N GLU A 54 6.56 -3.62 -0.80
CA GLU A 54 6.51 -3.00 0.51
C GLU A 54 7.62 -1.96 0.64
N ARG A 55 7.27 -0.86 1.30
CA ARG A 55 8.22 0.19 1.67
C ARG A 55 8.01 0.55 3.13
N HIS A 56 9.13 0.77 3.78
CA HIS A 56 9.20 1.28 5.14
C HIS A 56 9.96 2.60 5.13
N ARG A 57 9.70 3.40 6.14
CA ARG A 57 10.53 4.55 6.50
C ARG A 57 11.14 4.34 7.86
N ALA A 58 12.30 4.97 8.08
CA ALA A 58 13.04 4.84 9.34
C ALA A 58 12.34 5.47 10.55
N GLN A 59 11.44 6.43 10.34
CA GLN A 59 10.81 7.24 11.39
C GLN A 59 9.30 7.27 11.19
N LEU A 60 8.51 7.39 12.26
CA LEU A 60 7.06 7.64 12.14
C LEU A 60 6.74 9.09 11.80
N LEU A 61 5.49 9.35 11.38
CA LEU A 61 5.04 10.67 10.94
C LEU A 61 5.24 11.72 12.03
N LEU A 62 4.88 11.39 13.27
CA LEU A 62 5.00 12.33 14.40
C LEU A 62 6.47 12.58 14.79
N GLU A 63 7.34 11.61 14.59
CA GLU A 63 8.78 11.77 14.82
C GLU A 63 9.38 12.69 13.74
N GLU A 64 9.01 12.47 12.49
CA GLU A 64 9.42 13.29 11.35
C GLU A 64 8.92 14.73 11.47
N ILE A 65 7.65 14.92 11.81
CA ILE A 65 7.05 16.25 12.03
C ILE A 65 7.78 17.00 13.16
N ARG A 66 8.08 16.32 14.27
CA ARG A 66 8.84 16.90 15.39
C ARG A 66 10.26 17.29 14.97
N ALA A 67 10.96 16.42 14.24
CA ALA A 67 12.30 16.69 13.75
C ALA A 67 12.35 17.89 12.78
N ARG A 68 11.27 18.11 12.02
CA ARG A 68 11.16 19.24 11.08
C ARG A 68 10.70 20.55 11.72
N GLY A 69 10.38 20.58 13.02
CA GLY A 69 9.86 21.78 13.70
C GLY A 69 8.52 22.27 13.14
N MET A 70 7.73 21.36 12.55
CA MET A 70 6.44 21.67 11.90
C MET A 70 5.22 21.51 12.83
N TRP A 71 5.48 21.28 14.12
CA TRP A 71 4.51 21.17 15.21
C TRP A 71 5.11 21.94 16.40
N PRO A 72 4.31 22.61 17.26
CA PRO A 72 4.84 23.46 18.32
C PRO A 72 5.88 22.77 19.20
#